data_AF-A0A916NEW9-F1
#
_entry.id   AF-A0A916NEW9-F1
#
_cell.length_a   1.000
_cell.length_b   1.000
_cell.length_c   1.000
_cell.angle_alpha   90.00
_cell.angle_beta   90.00
_cell.angle_gamma   90.00
#
_symmetry.space_group_name_H-M   'P 1'
#
loop_
_entity.id
_entity.type
_entity.pdbx_description
1 polymer ?
#
loop_
_entity_poly.entity_id
_entity_poly.type
_entity_poly.pdbx_seq_one_letter_code
_entity_poly.pdbx_strand_id
1 'polypeptide(L)'
;MEITRHTILREIAAELEPAEFILALWLEGSDGTCSVDAYSDIDLVCYTKEGCTGKAIERLDACMRRIGTLDIEYEQTGRPDHNRYKVYHVRETPEHLLVDATIQSEPFPVSFVREDRTVVPVVLFDKASIVQYRHSDPASHASALRTQLTEALGVYSQRSRAVKYTHRGLFLEAFIYYQKYVLSPLVDVLRIVHTPFQADCFLVHASRDFPAEVTKALEYLYGVRTTKDIAERIGKADELFGRSVAEAERMLASMEGSRDT
;
A
#
# COMPACT_ATOMS: atom_id res chain seq x y z
N MET A 1 9.31 33.04 -1.33
CA MET A 1 10.20 31.89 -1.09
C MET A 1 9.59 30.73 -1.83
N GLU A 2 10.36 30.01 -2.64
CA GLU A 2 9.85 28.83 -3.33
C GLU A 2 9.55 27.73 -2.29
N ILE A 3 8.32 27.21 -2.29
CA ILE A 3 7.87 26.16 -1.40
C ILE A 3 8.23 24.83 -2.06
N THR A 4 9.05 24.03 -1.39
CA THR A 4 9.56 22.75 -1.90
C THR A 4 9.23 21.64 -0.91
N ARG A 5 9.32 20.37 -1.35
CA ARG A 5 9.25 19.18 -0.46
C ARG A 5 10.12 19.34 0.78
N HIS A 6 11.38 19.76 0.58
CA HIS A 6 12.34 19.94 1.68
C HIS A 6 11.91 21.07 2.63
N THR A 7 11.42 22.19 2.10
CA THR A 7 10.87 23.28 2.92
C THR A 7 9.70 22.78 3.77
N ILE A 8 8.73 22.07 3.16
CA ILE A 8 7.55 21.53 3.87
C ILE A 8 7.99 20.59 5.02
N LEU A 9 8.82 19.59 4.73
CA LEU A 9 9.30 18.63 5.72
C LEU A 9 10.04 19.30 6.88
N ARG A 10 10.91 20.27 6.57
CA ARG A 10 11.66 21.02 7.58
C ARG A 10 10.73 21.81 8.50
N GLU A 11 9.78 22.55 7.95
CA GLU A 11 8.84 23.35 8.75
C GLU A 11 7.93 22.48 9.62
N ILE A 12 7.45 21.35 9.09
CA ILE A 12 6.66 20.37 9.87
C ILE A 12 7.49 19.80 11.02
N ALA A 13 8.70 19.31 10.75
CA ALA A 13 9.56 18.75 11.79
C ALA A 13 9.86 19.79 12.88
N ALA A 14 10.23 21.02 12.48
CA ALA A 14 10.52 22.11 13.41
C ALA A 14 9.30 22.53 14.25
N GLU A 15 8.09 22.51 13.68
CA GLU A 15 6.88 22.77 14.46
C GLU A 15 6.60 21.66 15.46
N LEU A 16 6.65 20.39 15.02
CA LEU A 16 6.14 19.25 15.79
C LEU A 16 7.14 18.71 16.82
N GLU A 17 8.44 18.72 16.54
CA GLU A 17 9.47 18.14 17.41
C GLU A 17 9.46 18.70 18.86
N PRO A 18 9.30 20.02 19.10
CA PRO A 18 9.27 20.56 20.45
C PRO A 18 8.06 20.14 21.31
N ALA A 19 6.98 19.63 20.70
CA ALA A 19 5.79 19.26 21.45
C ALA A 19 5.99 17.95 22.22
N GLU A 20 5.94 18.00 23.55
CA GLU A 20 6.17 16.83 24.43
C GLU A 20 5.17 15.68 24.23
N PHE A 21 3.99 15.95 23.66
CA PHE A 21 2.97 14.94 23.39
C PHE A 21 3.11 14.27 22.02
N ILE A 22 3.96 14.80 21.14
CA ILE A 22 4.32 14.15 19.87
C ILE A 22 5.57 13.33 20.16
N LEU A 23 5.50 12.01 19.97
CA LEU A 23 6.54 11.08 20.40
C LEU A 23 7.50 10.75 19.25
N ALA A 24 6.99 10.63 18.02
CA ALA A 24 7.79 10.37 16.84
C ALA A 24 7.17 10.95 15.58
N LEU A 25 8.01 11.19 14.58
CA LEU A 25 7.64 11.62 13.24
C LEU A 25 8.55 10.90 12.23
N TRP A 26 7.97 10.23 11.25
CA TRP A 26 8.72 9.56 10.19
C TRP A 26 7.99 9.68 8.85
N LEU A 27 8.71 9.35 7.78
CA LEU A 27 8.18 9.23 6.43
C LEU A 27 8.09 7.76 6.02
N GLU A 28 7.10 7.43 5.20
CA GLU A 28 6.96 6.13 4.55
C GLU A 28 7.07 6.28 3.03
N GLY A 29 6.57 5.30 2.27
CA GLY A 29 6.46 5.36 0.82
C GLY A 29 7.77 5.56 0.07
N SER A 30 7.77 6.55 -0.84
CA SER A 30 8.88 6.79 -1.78
C SER A 30 10.17 7.27 -1.10
N ASP A 31 10.08 7.98 0.03
CA ASP A 31 11.26 8.37 0.82
C ASP A 31 11.97 7.12 1.38
N GLY A 32 11.20 6.19 1.93
CA GLY A 32 11.69 4.93 2.49
C GLY A 32 12.37 4.02 1.48
N THR A 33 11.75 3.91 0.30
CA THR A 33 12.24 3.02 -0.78
C THR A 33 13.28 3.68 -1.68
N CYS A 34 13.71 4.92 -1.35
CA CYS A 34 14.66 5.70 -2.14
C CYS A 34 14.23 5.87 -3.61
N SER A 35 12.92 6.01 -3.84
CA SER A 35 12.32 6.12 -5.18
C SER A 35 11.61 7.46 -5.41
N VAL A 36 11.92 8.48 -4.60
CA VAL A 36 11.37 9.83 -4.76
C VAL A 36 11.69 10.37 -6.14
N ASP A 37 10.67 10.86 -6.81
CA ASP A 37 10.74 11.53 -8.11
C ASP A 37 9.92 12.83 -8.11
N ALA A 38 9.76 13.43 -9.29
CA ALA A 38 8.97 14.64 -9.43
C ALA A 38 7.53 14.42 -8.98
N TYR A 39 6.94 13.23 -9.19
CA TYR A 39 5.53 12.91 -8.96
C TYR A 39 5.21 12.42 -7.54
N SER A 40 6.20 12.42 -6.65
CA SER A 40 6.07 11.84 -5.32
C SER A 40 5.41 12.80 -4.32
N ASP A 41 4.42 12.29 -3.60
CA ASP A 41 3.81 12.86 -2.39
C ASP A 41 4.69 12.63 -1.16
N ILE A 42 4.30 13.21 -0.03
CA ILE A 42 4.92 13.04 1.29
C ILE A 42 3.99 12.15 2.14
N ASP A 43 4.39 10.90 2.36
CA ASP A 43 3.76 9.99 3.31
C ASP A 43 4.28 10.26 4.73
N LEU A 44 3.58 11.09 5.50
CA LEU A 44 3.98 11.50 6.84
C LEU A 44 3.23 10.70 7.91
N VAL A 45 3.94 10.17 8.90
CA VAL A 45 3.31 9.60 10.09
C VAL A 45 3.74 10.32 11.35
N CYS A 46 2.76 10.86 12.08
CA CYS A 46 2.92 11.54 13.35
C CYS A 46 2.33 10.67 14.47
N TYR A 47 3.15 10.33 15.46
CA TYR A 47 2.74 9.48 16.58
C TYR A 47 2.70 10.28 17.87
N THR A 48 1.60 10.20 18.63
CA THR A 48 1.36 11.01 19.82
C THR A 48 1.09 10.17 21.07
N LYS A 49 1.13 10.82 22.24
CA LYS A 49 0.50 10.30 23.45
C LYS A 49 -1.00 10.10 23.22
N GLU A 50 -1.60 9.19 23.99
CA GLU A 50 -3.04 8.92 23.96
C GLU A 50 -3.86 10.23 24.13
N GLY A 51 -4.95 10.36 23.36
CA GLY A 51 -5.85 11.51 23.41
C GLY A 51 -5.28 12.83 22.85
N CYS A 52 -4.10 12.80 22.23
CA CYS A 52 -3.44 14.02 21.71
C CYS A 52 -3.48 14.18 20.18
N THR A 53 -4.13 13.27 19.45
CA THR A 53 -4.23 13.33 17.97
C THR A 53 -4.87 14.63 17.47
N GLY A 54 -5.92 15.11 18.15
CA GLY A 54 -6.54 16.40 17.82
C GLY A 54 -5.60 17.60 17.97
N LYS A 55 -4.80 17.62 19.04
CA LYS A 55 -3.79 18.67 19.24
C LYS A 55 -2.68 18.61 18.19
N ALA A 56 -2.28 17.41 17.77
CA ALA A 56 -1.30 17.25 16.70
C ALA A 56 -1.85 17.78 15.36
N ILE A 57 -3.11 17.49 15.03
CA ILE A 57 -3.78 18.02 13.84
C ILE A 57 -3.86 19.54 13.89
N GLU A 58 -4.28 20.13 15.00
CA GLU A 58 -4.34 21.60 15.14
C GLU A 58 -2.97 22.27 14.88
N ARG A 59 -1.89 21.65 15.38
CA ARG A 59 -0.52 22.17 15.15
C ARG A 59 -0.07 21.97 13.70
N LEU A 60 -0.39 20.82 13.11
CA LEU A 60 -0.09 20.56 11.70
C LEU A 60 -0.86 21.53 10.78
N ASP A 61 -2.14 21.78 11.03
CA ASP A 61 -2.96 22.75 10.31
C ASP A 61 -2.38 24.16 10.39
N ALA A 62 -1.97 24.58 11.59
CA ALA A 62 -1.32 25.87 11.78
C ALA A 62 0.01 25.95 11.03
N CYS A 63 0.80 24.88 11.03
CA CYS A 63 2.05 24.79 10.27
C CYS A 63 1.81 24.92 8.77
N MET A 64 0.91 24.11 8.21
CA MET A 64 0.61 24.08 6.79
C MET A 64 0.09 25.44 6.29
N ARG A 65 -0.79 26.10 7.05
CA ARG A 65 -1.27 27.46 6.72
C ARG A 65 -0.21 28.55 6.84
N ARG A 66 0.85 28.35 7.62
CA ARG A 66 2.00 29.27 7.66
C ARG A 66 2.96 29.05 6.50
N ILE A 67 3.11 27.81 6.03
CA ILE A 67 3.95 27.48 4.87
C ILE A 67 3.40 28.18 3.61
N GLY A 68 2.09 28.12 3.39
CA GLY A 68 1.45 28.76 2.26
C GLY A 68 -0.08 28.70 2.28
N THR A 69 -0.70 29.19 1.21
CA THR A 69 -2.15 29.09 1.03
C THR A 69 -2.51 27.65 0.66
N LEU A 70 -3.41 27.03 1.41
CA LEU A 70 -3.87 25.67 1.13
C LEU A 70 -5.03 25.70 0.12
N ASP A 71 -5.00 24.76 -0.81
CA ASP A 71 -6.12 24.43 -1.70
C ASP A 71 -6.68 23.02 -1.46
N ILE A 72 -5.92 22.15 -0.78
CA ILE A 72 -6.42 20.93 -0.15
C ILE A 72 -6.12 20.97 1.36
N GLU A 73 -7.16 20.74 2.16
CA GLU A 73 -7.08 20.53 3.59
C GLU A 73 -8.21 19.58 4.01
N TYR A 74 -8.04 18.29 3.71
CA TYR A 74 -9.10 17.29 3.88
C TYR A 74 -8.75 16.32 4.99
N GLU A 75 -9.64 16.18 5.98
CA GLU A 75 -9.56 15.12 6.97
C GLU A 75 -10.58 14.02 6.66
N GLN A 76 -10.13 12.75 6.68
CA GLN A 76 -11.02 11.61 6.48
C GLN A 76 -11.93 11.40 7.70
N THR A 77 -13.24 11.45 7.46
CA THR A 77 -14.25 11.22 8.50
C THR A 77 -14.42 9.73 8.82
N GLY A 78 -14.89 9.43 10.04
CA GLY A 78 -15.21 8.08 10.48
C GLY A 78 -14.02 7.21 10.88
N ARG A 79 -12.80 7.75 10.87
CA ARG A 79 -11.63 7.09 11.46
C ARG A 79 -11.67 7.15 12.99
N PRO A 80 -11.12 6.14 13.70
CA PRO A 80 -10.99 6.18 15.15
C PRO A 80 -10.12 7.35 15.64
N ASP A 81 -10.40 7.88 16.82
CA ASP A 81 -9.68 9.03 17.38
C ASP A 81 -8.17 8.81 17.53
N HIS A 82 -7.74 7.57 17.73
CA HIS A 82 -6.33 7.18 17.90
C HIS A 82 -5.61 6.87 16.57
N ASN A 83 -6.28 7.02 15.42
CA ASN A 83 -5.69 6.86 14.08
C ASN A 83 -6.46 7.71 13.06
N ARG A 84 -6.05 8.98 12.92
CA ARG A 84 -6.67 9.95 12.01
C ARG A 84 -5.83 10.12 10.75
N TYR A 85 -6.45 10.60 9.67
CA TYR A 85 -5.77 10.79 8.39
C TYR A 85 -6.18 12.11 7.77
N LYS A 86 -5.19 12.87 7.31
CA LYS A 86 -5.39 14.19 6.73
C LYS A 86 -4.49 14.38 5.51
N VAL A 87 -5.03 15.04 4.49
CA VAL A 87 -4.34 15.37 3.25
C VAL A 87 -4.25 16.88 3.13
N TYR A 88 -3.05 17.37 2.80
CA TYR A 88 -2.80 18.76 2.50
C TYR A 88 -2.19 18.93 1.12
N HIS A 89 -2.47 20.07 0.49
CA HIS A 89 -1.72 20.58 -0.64
C HIS A 89 -1.57 22.09 -0.49
N VAL A 90 -0.38 22.59 -0.83
CA VAL A 90 -0.07 24.02 -0.79
C VAL A 90 -0.19 24.56 -2.21
N ARG A 91 -0.97 25.61 -2.40
CA ARG A 91 -1.13 26.24 -3.71
C ARG A 91 0.24 26.66 -4.27
N GLU A 92 0.37 26.57 -5.58
CA GLU A 92 1.60 26.91 -6.34
C GLU A 92 2.77 25.94 -6.12
N THR A 93 2.55 24.80 -5.44
CA THR A 93 3.45 23.63 -5.52
C THR A 93 2.98 22.66 -6.62
N PRO A 94 3.82 21.69 -7.05
CA PRO A 94 3.39 20.66 -7.99
C PRO A 94 2.17 19.88 -7.47
N GLU A 95 1.19 19.63 -8.33
CA GLU A 95 -0.14 19.07 -7.98
C GLU A 95 -0.08 17.74 -7.21
N HIS A 96 0.95 16.94 -7.46
CA HIS A 96 1.18 15.63 -6.83
C HIS A 96 2.00 15.72 -5.53
N LEU A 97 2.50 16.89 -5.15
CA LEU A 97 3.20 17.10 -3.88
C LEU A 97 2.18 17.24 -2.74
N LEU A 98 1.40 16.18 -2.54
CA LEU A 98 0.47 16.06 -1.42
C LEU A 98 1.26 15.77 -0.14
N VAL A 99 0.71 16.17 1.00
CA VAL A 99 1.15 15.71 2.31
C VAL A 99 0.06 14.81 2.88
N ASP A 100 0.29 13.51 2.81
CA ASP A 100 -0.57 12.47 3.35
C ASP A 100 -0.13 12.19 4.78
N ALA A 101 -0.85 12.77 5.74
CA ALA A 101 -0.52 12.71 7.15
C ALA A 101 -1.40 11.70 7.87
N THR A 102 -0.79 10.63 8.39
CA THR A 102 -1.41 9.72 9.35
C THR A 102 -1.03 10.15 10.76
N ILE A 103 -2.03 10.38 11.62
CA ILE A 103 -1.85 10.80 13.01
C ILE A 103 -2.34 9.68 13.93
N GLN A 104 -1.41 8.96 14.52
CA GLN A 104 -1.67 7.84 15.42
C GLN A 104 -1.34 8.23 16.86
N SER A 105 -1.95 7.56 17.84
CA SER A 105 -1.56 7.70 19.24
C SER A 105 -1.39 6.37 19.93
N GLU A 106 -0.71 6.39 21.07
CA GLU A 106 -0.74 5.27 22.01
C GLU A 106 -2.20 4.80 22.26
N PRO A 107 -2.42 3.48 22.46
CA PRO A 107 -1.43 2.40 22.40
C PRO A 107 -1.26 1.78 21.00
N PHE A 108 -1.48 2.53 19.90
CA PHE A 108 -1.44 1.96 18.55
C PHE A 108 -0.08 1.28 18.27
N PRO A 109 -0.06 0.00 17.86
CA PRO A 109 1.19 -0.72 17.68
C PRO A 109 1.93 -0.23 16.44
N VAL A 110 3.22 0.05 16.58
CA VAL A 110 4.12 0.40 15.48
C VAL A 110 5.23 -0.64 15.42
N SER A 111 5.33 -1.36 14.31
CA SER A 111 6.44 -2.29 14.07
C SER A 111 6.66 -2.50 12.58
N PHE A 112 7.91 -2.42 12.17
CA PHE A 112 8.37 -2.68 10.80
C PHE A 112 9.03 -4.06 10.73
N VAL A 113 8.90 -4.74 9.60
CA VAL A 113 9.50 -6.06 9.39
C VAL A 113 10.89 -5.88 8.76
N ARG A 114 11.94 -6.41 9.39
CA ARG A 114 13.32 -6.25 8.91
C ARG A 114 13.56 -6.83 7.53
N GLU A 115 12.87 -7.94 7.24
CA GLU A 115 12.95 -8.65 5.97
C GLU A 115 12.17 -7.93 4.85
N ASP A 116 11.21 -7.05 5.21
CA ASP A 116 10.45 -6.29 4.24
C ASP A 116 11.25 -5.05 3.80
N ARG A 117 11.56 -4.99 2.51
CA ARG A 117 12.29 -3.88 1.88
C ARG A 117 11.37 -2.89 1.15
N THR A 118 10.07 -3.15 1.13
CA THR A 118 9.08 -2.34 0.42
C THR A 118 8.44 -1.27 1.31
N VAL A 119 8.51 -1.44 2.63
CA VAL A 119 8.07 -0.45 3.63
C VAL A 119 9.22 -0.18 4.58
N VAL A 120 9.83 1.01 4.43
CA VAL A 120 11.01 1.40 5.20
C VAL A 120 10.77 2.80 5.79
N PRO A 121 10.72 2.96 7.12
CA PRO A 121 10.53 4.27 7.72
C PRO A 121 11.78 5.14 7.60
N VAL A 122 11.61 6.40 7.20
CA VAL A 122 12.64 7.46 7.32
C VAL A 122 12.31 8.33 8.52
N VAL A 123 13.00 8.09 9.64
CA VAL A 123 12.74 8.79 10.90
C VAL A 123 13.23 10.24 10.81
N LEU A 124 12.32 11.20 11.04
CA LEU A 124 12.66 12.61 11.19
C LEU A 124 13.06 12.90 12.64
N PHE A 125 12.29 12.38 13.60
CA PHE A 125 12.68 12.28 15.01
C PHE A 125 11.91 11.15 15.71
N ASP A 126 12.50 10.58 16.75
CA ASP A 126 11.85 9.59 17.62
C ASP A 126 12.32 9.76 19.05
N LYS A 127 11.46 10.33 19.91
CA LYS A 127 11.77 10.68 21.30
C LYS A 127 11.45 9.56 22.27
N ALA A 128 10.71 8.54 21.84
CA ALA A 128 10.21 7.47 22.69
C ALA A 128 10.52 6.06 22.15
N SER A 129 11.36 5.95 21.12
CA SER A 129 11.68 4.68 20.45
C SER A 129 10.42 3.98 19.92
N ILE A 130 9.52 4.75 19.31
CA ILE A 130 8.28 4.27 18.70
C ILE A 130 8.58 3.43 17.44
N VAL A 131 9.53 3.87 16.61
CA VAL A 131 9.84 3.22 15.34
C VAL A 131 10.76 2.03 15.61
N GLN A 132 10.15 0.84 15.68
CA GLN A 132 10.85 -0.40 16.00
C GLN A 132 10.78 -1.41 14.87
N TYR A 133 11.84 -2.19 14.75
CA TYR A 133 11.92 -3.30 13.79
C TYR A 133 11.81 -4.64 14.51
N ARG A 134 11.02 -5.54 13.93
CA ARG A 134 10.93 -6.95 14.32
C ARG A 134 11.32 -7.85 13.15
N HIS A 135 11.77 -9.05 13.48
CA HIS A 135 11.88 -10.11 12.50
C HIS A 135 10.50 -10.69 12.22
N SER A 136 10.26 -11.09 10.97
CA SER A 136 9.09 -11.88 10.60
C SER A 136 9.09 -13.21 11.36
N ASP A 137 7.91 -13.70 11.76
CA ASP A 137 7.70 -15.10 12.14
C ASP A 137 7.38 -15.88 10.85
N PRO A 138 8.33 -16.69 10.33
CA PRO A 138 8.13 -17.37 9.05
C PRO A 138 6.92 -18.31 9.05
N ALA A 139 6.60 -18.93 10.18
CA ALA A 139 5.49 -19.88 10.26
C ALA A 139 4.14 -19.15 10.25
N SER A 140 4.00 -18.08 11.04
CA SER A 140 2.80 -17.25 11.04
C SER A 140 2.60 -16.56 9.69
N HIS A 141 3.67 -16.04 9.09
CA HIS A 141 3.63 -15.41 7.78
C HIS A 141 3.22 -16.40 6.68
N ALA A 142 3.84 -17.59 6.62
CA ALA A 142 3.47 -18.63 5.67
C ALA A 142 2.00 -19.09 5.86
N SER A 143 1.52 -19.19 7.09
CA SER A 143 0.13 -19.52 7.39
C SER A 143 -0.84 -18.45 6.86
N ALA A 144 -0.51 -17.17 7.00
CA ALA A 144 -1.30 -16.06 6.46
C ALA A 144 -1.37 -16.11 4.93
N LEU A 145 -0.21 -16.26 4.27
CA LEU A 145 -0.13 -16.38 2.81
C LEU A 145 -0.88 -17.61 2.27
N ARG A 146 -0.87 -18.74 3.00
CA ARG A 146 -1.64 -19.93 2.60
C ARG A 146 -3.14 -19.70 2.70
N THR A 147 -3.58 -18.95 3.71
CA THR A 147 -4.99 -18.55 3.84
C THR A 147 -5.40 -17.71 2.63
N GLN A 148 -4.59 -16.72 2.26
CA GLN A 148 -4.82 -15.89 1.07
C GLN A 148 -4.80 -16.72 -0.23
N LEU A 149 -3.86 -17.66 -0.39
CA LEU A 149 -3.81 -18.55 -1.55
C LEU A 149 -5.10 -19.39 -1.66
N THR A 150 -5.59 -19.90 -0.53
CA THR A 150 -6.83 -20.70 -0.48
C THR A 150 -8.03 -19.85 -0.89
N GLU A 151 -8.10 -18.60 -0.42
CA GLU A 151 -9.14 -17.66 -0.84
C GLU A 151 -9.06 -17.34 -2.33
N ALA A 152 -7.87 -17.03 -2.85
CA ALA A 152 -7.64 -16.75 -4.27
C ALA A 152 -8.08 -17.92 -5.15
N LEU A 153 -7.76 -19.16 -4.78
CA LEU A 153 -8.24 -20.38 -5.46
C LEU A 153 -9.78 -20.46 -5.45
N GLY A 154 -10.40 -20.22 -4.30
CA GLY A 154 -11.86 -20.22 -4.14
C GLY A 154 -12.55 -19.15 -5.00
N VAL A 155 -12.00 -17.95 -5.06
CA VAL A 155 -12.50 -16.85 -5.89
C VAL A 155 -12.31 -17.18 -7.38
N TYR A 156 -11.11 -17.63 -7.78
CA TYR A 156 -10.79 -17.96 -9.18
C TYR A 156 -11.64 -19.12 -9.73
N SER A 157 -12.02 -20.08 -8.87
CA SER A 157 -12.92 -21.18 -9.24
C SER A 157 -14.27 -20.71 -9.79
N GLN A 158 -14.66 -19.46 -9.50
CA GLN A 158 -15.92 -18.85 -9.94
C GLN A 158 -15.78 -18.03 -11.22
N ARG A 159 -14.65 -18.09 -11.94
CA ARG A 159 -14.42 -17.35 -13.19
C ARG A 159 -15.47 -17.54 -14.28
N SER A 160 -16.21 -18.65 -14.25
CA SER A 160 -17.36 -18.91 -15.13
C SER A 160 -18.44 -17.82 -15.05
N ARG A 161 -18.48 -17.07 -13.95
CA ARG A 161 -19.32 -15.87 -13.80
C ARG A 161 -18.94 -14.77 -14.80
N ALA A 162 -17.67 -14.60 -15.15
CA ALA A 162 -17.25 -13.69 -16.21
C ALA A 162 -17.58 -14.27 -17.60
N VAL A 163 -17.24 -15.56 -17.80
CA VAL A 163 -17.45 -16.28 -19.07
C VAL A 163 -18.89 -16.22 -19.55
N LYS A 164 -19.88 -16.44 -18.66
CA LYS A 164 -21.29 -16.41 -19.09
C LYS A 164 -21.73 -15.05 -19.67
N TYR A 165 -21.13 -13.94 -19.24
CA TYR A 165 -21.45 -12.61 -19.75
C TYR A 165 -20.70 -12.27 -21.04
N THR A 166 -19.51 -12.85 -21.26
CA THR A 166 -18.84 -12.71 -22.56
C THR A 166 -19.67 -13.36 -23.67
N HIS A 167 -20.26 -14.53 -23.41
CA HIS A 167 -21.18 -15.20 -24.34
C HIS A 167 -22.48 -14.42 -24.61
N ARG A 168 -22.92 -13.59 -23.65
CA ARG A 168 -24.12 -12.75 -23.81
C ARG A 168 -23.82 -11.41 -24.49
N GLY A 169 -22.56 -11.10 -24.77
CA GLY A 169 -22.17 -9.80 -25.32
C GLY A 169 -22.34 -8.63 -24.33
N LEU A 170 -22.40 -8.91 -23.03
CA LEU A 170 -22.63 -7.91 -21.98
C LEU A 170 -21.29 -7.47 -21.37
N PHE A 171 -20.71 -6.39 -21.90
CA PHE A 171 -19.34 -5.97 -21.56
C PHE A 171 -19.18 -5.56 -20.10
N LEU A 172 -20.06 -4.70 -19.57
CA LEU A 172 -19.89 -4.17 -18.21
C LEU A 172 -20.00 -5.28 -17.15
N GLU A 173 -20.93 -6.21 -17.33
CA GLU A 173 -21.09 -7.37 -16.48
C GLU A 173 -19.92 -8.35 -16.63
N ALA A 174 -19.46 -8.60 -17.86
CA ALA A 174 -18.26 -9.40 -18.08
C ALA A 174 -17.04 -8.75 -17.41
N PHE A 175 -16.89 -7.43 -17.50
CA PHE A 175 -15.76 -6.67 -16.99
C PHE A 175 -15.69 -6.70 -15.45
N ILE A 176 -16.79 -6.40 -14.76
CA ILE A 176 -16.80 -6.43 -13.29
C ILE A 176 -16.50 -7.84 -12.75
N TYR A 177 -17.02 -8.88 -13.41
CA TYR A 177 -16.76 -10.26 -13.00
C TYR A 177 -15.38 -10.75 -13.42
N TYR A 178 -14.81 -10.24 -14.50
CA TYR A 178 -13.43 -10.51 -14.90
C TYR A 178 -12.44 -9.91 -13.90
N GLN A 179 -12.65 -8.64 -13.51
CA GLN A 179 -11.88 -7.98 -12.45
C GLN A 179 -11.94 -8.80 -11.15
N LYS A 180 -13.15 -9.15 -10.71
CA LYS A 180 -13.35 -9.83 -9.42
C LYS A 180 -12.88 -11.29 -9.38
N TYR A 181 -13.24 -12.09 -10.38
CA TYR A 181 -13.07 -13.55 -10.32
C TYR A 181 -11.90 -14.08 -11.15
N VAL A 182 -11.17 -13.20 -11.84
CA VAL A 182 -10.02 -13.61 -12.67
C VAL A 182 -8.80 -12.77 -12.33
N LEU A 183 -8.89 -11.45 -12.48
CA LEU A 183 -7.73 -10.58 -12.30
C LEU A 183 -7.34 -10.44 -10.82
N SER A 184 -8.30 -10.22 -9.94
CA SER A 184 -8.00 -10.04 -8.51
C SER A 184 -7.31 -11.23 -7.87
N PRO A 185 -7.88 -12.45 -7.89
CA PRO A 185 -7.19 -13.63 -7.37
C PRO A 185 -5.86 -13.92 -8.06
N LEU A 186 -5.69 -13.56 -9.33
CA LEU A 186 -4.40 -13.69 -10.00
C LEU A 186 -3.35 -12.74 -9.41
N VAL A 187 -3.70 -11.48 -9.19
CA VAL A 187 -2.81 -10.51 -8.53
C VAL A 187 -2.47 -10.97 -7.11
N ASP A 188 -3.43 -11.51 -6.37
CA ASP A 188 -3.19 -12.05 -5.02
C ASP A 188 -2.11 -13.15 -5.04
N VAL A 189 -2.19 -14.10 -5.96
CA VAL A 189 -1.19 -15.17 -6.07
C VAL A 189 0.17 -14.63 -6.54
N LEU A 190 0.20 -13.69 -7.49
CA LEU A 190 1.45 -13.05 -7.92
C LEU A 190 2.12 -12.27 -6.80
N ARG A 191 1.33 -11.63 -5.94
CA ARG A 191 1.84 -10.94 -4.75
C ARG A 191 2.46 -11.91 -3.74
N ILE A 192 1.83 -13.05 -3.50
CA ILE A 192 2.42 -14.12 -2.67
C ILE A 192 3.79 -14.53 -3.22
N VAL A 193 3.91 -14.71 -4.54
CA VAL A 193 5.16 -15.18 -5.17
C VAL A 193 6.26 -14.12 -5.14
N HIS A 194 5.96 -12.87 -5.50
CA HIS A 194 6.99 -11.86 -5.78
C HIS A 194 7.21 -10.87 -4.64
N THR A 195 6.18 -10.56 -3.86
CA THR A 195 6.26 -9.60 -2.75
C THR A 195 5.40 -10.05 -1.56
N PRO A 196 5.78 -11.16 -0.88
CA PRO A 196 4.94 -11.78 0.16
C PRO A 196 4.67 -10.87 1.36
N PHE A 197 5.55 -9.93 1.68
CA PHE A 197 5.31 -8.96 2.76
C PHE A 197 4.28 -7.88 2.41
N GLN A 198 3.97 -7.71 1.13
CA GLN A 198 2.96 -6.80 0.59
C GLN A 198 1.86 -7.59 -0.13
N ALA A 199 1.52 -8.75 0.42
CA ALA A 199 0.63 -9.70 -0.26
C ALA A 199 -0.76 -9.12 -0.54
N ASP A 200 -1.19 -8.15 0.26
CA ASP A 200 -2.49 -7.47 0.23
C ASP A 200 -2.48 -6.14 -0.52
N CYS A 201 -1.35 -5.71 -1.08
CA CYS A 201 -1.22 -4.41 -1.77
C CYS A 201 -1.75 -4.40 -3.22
N PHE A 202 -2.40 -5.48 -3.66
CA PHE A 202 -3.03 -5.56 -4.97
C PHE A 202 -2.11 -5.08 -6.12
N LEU A 203 -2.53 -4.11 -6.94
CA LEU A 203 -1.70 -3.54 -8.02
C LEU A 203 -0.83 -2.34 -7.58
N VAL A 204 -0.90 -1.91 -6.33
CA VAL A 204 -0.15 -0.74 -5.84
C VAL A 204 1.35 -1.03 -5.95
N HIS A 205 2.08 -0.22 -6.72
CA HIS A 205 3.50 -0.43 -7.05
C HIS A 205 3.85 -1.68 -7.88
N ALA A 206 2.89 -2.31 -8.58
CA ALA A 206 3.13 -3.52 -9.36
C ALA A 206 4.30 -3.41 -10.37
N SER A 207 4.54 -2.24 -10.96
CA SER A 207 5.66 -2.01 -11.91
C SER A 207 7.04 -1.96 -11.25
N ARG A 208 7.10 -1.69 -9.95
CA ARG A 208 8.33 -1.75 -9.12
C ARG A 208 8.53 -3.16 -8.57
N ASP A 209 7.43 -3.76 -8.11
CA ASP A 209 7.44 -4.95 -7.27
C ASP A 209 7.49 -6.26 -8.07
N PHE A 210 6.95 -6.27 -9.29
CA PHE A 210 6.92 -7.46 -10.13
C PHE A 210 8.03 -7.46 -11.19
N PRO A 211 8.48 -8.66 -11.61
CA PRO A 211 9.29 -8.80 -12.81
C PRO A 211 8.61 -8.18 -14.04
N ALA A 212 9.40 -7.61 -14.96
CA ALA A 212 8.88 -6.88 -16.12
C ALA A 212 7.94 -7.71 -17.01
N GLU A 213 8.19 -9.01 -17.12
CA GLU A 213 7.32 -9.95 -17.85
C GLU A 213 5.96 -10.16 -17.18
N VAL A 214 5.92 -10.17 -15.84
CA VAL A 214 4.68 -10.25 -15.06
C VAL A 214 3.91 -8.95 -15.18
N THR A 215 4.58 -7.81 -15.06
CA THR A 215 3.97 -6.48 -15.27
C THR A 215 3.33 -6.38 -16.65
N LYS A 216 4.05 -6.74 -17.71
CA LYS A 216 3.51 -6.73 -19.10
C LYS A 216 2.33 -7.69 -19.27
N ALA A 217 2.39 -8.86 -18.64
CA ALA A 217 1.27 -9.80 -18.67
C ALA A 217 0.02 -9.19 -18.00
N LEU A 218 0.18 -8.54 -16.84
CA LEU A 218 -0.92 -7.85 -16.15
C LEU A 218 -1.46 -6.67 -16.98
N GLU A 219 -0.61 -5.82 -17.55
CA GLU A 219 -1.04 -4.73 -18.44
C GLU A 219 -1.87 -5.26 -19.63
N TYR A 220 -1.40 -6.36 -20.25
CA TYR A 220 -2.16 -7.03 -21.30
C TYR A 220 -3.48 -7.60 -20.77
N LEU A 221 -3.53 -8.23 -19.59
CA LEU A 221 -4.77 -8.78 -19.05
C LEU A 221 -5.79 -7.67 -18.70
N TYR A 222 -5.34 -6.57 -18.11
CA TYR A 222 -6.21 -5.46 -17.69
C TYR A 222 -6.70 -4.58 -18.85
N GLY A 223 -5.95 -4.45 -19.95
CA GLY A 223 -6.27 -3.54 -21.06
C GLY A 223 -7.40 -4.03 -21.99
N VAL A 224 -8.51 -4.57 -21.46
CA VAL A 224 -9.62 -5.16 -22.24
C VAL A 224 -10.57 -4.06 -22.74
N ARG A 225 -11.10 -4.21 -23.95
CA ARG A 225 -12.04 -3.26 -24.57
C ARG A 225 -13.34 -3.90 -25.02
N THR A 226 -13.36 -5.22 -25.16
CA THR A 226 -14.53 -5.97 -25.65
C THR A 226 -14.76 -7.25 -24.85
N THR A 227 -15.95 -7.84 -24.96
CA THR A 227 -16.25 -9.17 -24.41
C THR A 227 -15.40 -10.27 -25.05
N LYS A 228 -14.99 -10.09 -26.31
CA LYS A 228 -14.07 -11.00 -27.00
C LYS A 228 -12.68 -10.96 -26.37
N ASP A 229 -12.18 -9.76 -26.05
CA ASP A 229 -10.90 -9.61 -25.36
C ASP A 229 -10.94 -10.32 -24.00
N ILE A 230 -12.01 -10.12 -23.23
CA ILE A 230 -12.20 -10.78 -21.93
C ILE A 230 -12.21 -12.31 -22.12
N ALA A 231 -12.97 -12.83 -23.09
CA ALA A 231 -13.04 -14.27 -23.35
C ALA A 231 -11.67 -14.88 -23.71
N GLU A 232 -10.90 -14.21 -24.57
CA GLU A 232 -9.55 -14.62 -24.96
C GLU A 232 -8.58 -14.59 -23.76
N ARG A 233 -8.61 -13.50 -23.00
CA ARG A 233 -7.65 -13.26 -21.92
C ARG A 233 -7.93 -14.07 -20.66
N ILE A 234 -9.14 -14.59 -20.47
CA ILE A 234 -9.40 -15.62 -19.45
C ILE A 234 -8.52 -16.85 -19.68
N GLY A 235 -8.31 -17.28 -20.92
CA GLY A 235 -7.41 -18.41 -21.22
C GLY A 235 -5.97 -18.12 -20.84
N LYS A 236 -5.49 -16.89 -21.06
CA LYS A 236 -4.15 -16.46 -20.65
C LYS A 236 -4.01 -16.29 -19.14
N ALA A 237 -5.06 -15.82 -18.48
CA ALA A 237 -5.11 -15.78 -17.03
C ALA A 237 -5.07 -17.21 -16.44
N ASP A 238 -5.76 -18.19 -17.04
CA ASP A 238 -5.73 -19.60 -16.59
C ASP A 238 -4.30 -20.17 -16.59
N GLU A 239 -3.55 -19.93 -17.68
CA GLU A 239 -2.14 -20.36 -17.81
C GLU A 239 -1.24 -19.69 -16.77
N LEU A 240 -1.39 -18.38 -16.54
CA LEU A 240 -0.57 -17.64 -15.59
C LEU A 240 -0.92 -18.01 -14.15
N PHE A 241 -2.22 -18.03 -13.81
CA PHE A 241 -2.72 -18.38 -12.49
C PHE A 241 -2.25 -19.77 -12.06
N GLY A 242 -2.40 -20.78 -12.91
CA GLY A 242 -1.96 -22.14 -12.59
C GLY A 242 -0.45 -22.25 -12.32
N ARG A 243 0.38 -21.52 -13.08
CA ARG A 243 1.83 -21.48 -12.86
C ARG A 243 2.19 -20.77 -11.56
N SER A 244 1.57 -19.61 -11.30
CA SER A 244 1.81 -18.83 -10.09
C SER A 244 1.35 -19.57 -8.83
N VAL A 245 0.24 -20.33 -8.88
CA VAL A 245 -0.21 -21.19 -7.77
C VAL A 245 0.85 -22.25 -7.46
N ALA A 246 1.33 -22.97 -8.48
CA ALA A 246 2.34 -24.00 -8.26
C ALA A 246 3.66 -23.42 -7.71
N GLU A 247 3.99 -22.18 -8.06
CA GLU A 247 5.14 -21.47 -7.51
C GLU A 247 4.92 -21.04 -6.06
N ALA A 248 3.76 -20.47 -5.75
CA ALA A 248 3.37 -20.11 -4.39
C ALA A 248 3.40 -21.32 -3.46
N GLU A 249 2.86 -22.48 -3.89
CA GLU A 249 2.90 -23.72 -3.11
C GLU A 249 4.33 -24.18 -2.80
N ARG A 250 5.25 -24.13 -3.79
CA ARG A 250 6.67 -24.46 -3.58
C ARG A 250 7.35 -23.49 -2.62
N MET A 251 7.10 -22.20 -2.78
CA MET A 251 7.64 -21.16 -1.89
C MET A 251 7.18 -21.38 -0.45
N LEU A 252 5.88 -21.57 -0.24
CA LEU A 252 5.30 -21.79 1.09
C LEU A 252 5.83 -23.07 1.74
N ALA A 253 6.00 -24.16 0.99
CA ALA A 253 6.61 -25.38 1.49
C ALA A 253 8.06 -25.16 1.97
N SER A 254 8.84 -24.32 1.26
CA SER A 254 10.22 -23.99 1.66
C SER A 254 10.30 -23.13 2.93
N MET A 255 9.36 -22.20 3.10
CA MET A 255 9.25 -21.36 4.30
C MET A 255 8.95 -22.19 5.56
N GLU A 256 8.20 -23.27 5.41
CA GLU A 256 7.86 -24.18 6.51
C GLU A 256 8.93 -25.23 6.79
N GLY A 257 9.63 -25.69 5.75
CA GLY A 257 10.69 -26.69 5.83
C GLY A 257 12.00 -26.17 6.43
N SER A 258 12.17 -24.86 6.58
CA SER A 258 13.34 -24.23 7.23
C SER A 258 13.37 -24.40 8.77
N ARG A 259 12.64 -25.39 9.31
CA ARG A 259 12.54 -25.70 10.75
C ARG A 259 13.68 -26.58 11.30
N ASP A 260 14.51 -27.18 10.44
CA ASP A 260 15.47 -28.23 10.85
C ASP A 260 16.96 -27.89 10.59
N THR A 261 17.35 -26.62 10.72
CA THR A 261 18.77 -26.19 10.82
C THR A 261 18.90 -25.03 11.80
#